data_AF-A0A1J7JPI8-F1
#
_entry.id   AF-A0A1J7JPI8-F1
#
_cell.length_a   1.000
_cell.length_b   1.000
_cell.length_c   1.000
_cell.angle_alpha   90.00
_cell.angle_beta   90.00
_cell.angle_gamma   90.00
#
_symmetry.space_group_name_H-M   'P 1'
#
loop_
_entity.id
_entity.type
_entity.pdbx_description
1 polymer ?
#
loop_
_entity_poly.entity_id
_entity_poly.type
_entity_poly.pdbx_seq_one_letter_code
_entity_poly.pdbx_strand_id
1 'polypeptide(L)'
;MTFTFLNTTGAPELSQSDAKRMRAHITKTNFANRRQRLRESGSHMPKGRSSKVALTRHARPGNLLLATPPKDPYRYAQYLSQFWSLVMVDGAHFPRNADEEAFLRDIASEAALAEVSLAIGMRHWSPDTSVQRKAVIHSSKAANIVIQRIKSETAHNSAVLGAVLSMAIGERLMNNTPIWNIHVDGLAKMITERLSQGEHDLPALLCNFLIIDSINHVFGFPLAYHRKIIDAIRPYGGQPVCEVADICEGLIQLRKSVDVRHSPSSRSDPRAGQIENDWNSLLCRARALRSQDNPYLQAASRSMELILHLSPFPQQTNFTLIAGELKDAWGALPVRPCLFMDLASCQLMLGAVAAGGDSEIRAWFVARMRRAVVRLRSRGWGRPLEILERGFVSDDGLVERFRVLWKELAG
;
A
#
# COMPACT_ATOMS: atom_id res chain seq x y z
N MET A 1 22.06 -31.60 10.20
CA MET A 1 22.85 -30.37 9.99
C MET A 1 21.88 -29.20 9.85
N THR A 2 22.26 -28.07 10.42
CA THR A 2 21.43 -27.12 11.18
C THR A 2 20.53 -26.23 10.32
N PHE A 3 19.22 -26.25 10.61
CA PHE A 3 18.23 -25.34 10.03
C PHE A 3 18.25 -24.00 10.76
N THR A 4 19.23 -23.16 10.44
CA THR A 4 19.45 -21.89 11.13
C THR A 4 18.63 -20.77 10.49
N PHE A 5 17.37 -20.64 10.94
CA PHE A 5 16.58 -19.42 10.77
C PHE A 5 16.42 -18.63 12.08
N LEU A 6 17.13 -19.02 13.15
CA LEU A 6 16.86 -18.50 14.49
C LEU A 6 18.06 -18.32 15.42
N ASN A 7 19.31 -18.51 15.00
CA ASN A 7 20.42 -18.16 15.88
C ASN A 7 21.71 -18.05 15.10
N THR A 8 22.12 -16.82 14.80
CA THR A 8 23.48 -16.26 14.91
C THR A 8 23.53 -14.95 14.13
N THR A 9 24.01 -13.91 14.82
CA THR A 9 24.31 -12.53 14.38
C THR A 9 23.12 -11.61 14.04
N GLY A 10 22.64 -10.89 15.06
CA GLY A 10 22.37 -9.44 14.94
C GLY A 10 20.96 -8.96 14.60
N ALA A 11 19.99 -9.80 14.27
CA ALA A 11 18.62 -9.33 13.99
C ALA A 11 17.70 -9.44 15.23
N PRO A 12 17.18 -8.33 15.81
CA PRO A 12 16.22 -8.40 16.91
C PRO A 12 14.93 -9.15 16.56
N GLU A 13 14.49 -9.94 17.52
CA GLU A 13 13.65 -11.14 17.43
C GLU A 13 12.21 -10.87 16.98
N LEU A 14 11.77 -11.55 15.91
CA LEU A 14 10.35 -11.82 15.71
C LEU A 14 9.86 -12.68 16.88
N SER A 15 8.66 -12.40 17.42
CA SER A 15 8.06 -13.27 18.45
C SER A 15 8.03 -14.73 17.95
N GLN A 16 8.15 -15.73 18.84
CA GLN A 16 8.12 -17.14 18.42
C GLN A 16 6.90 -17.47 17.55
N SER A 17 5.77 -16.83 17.83
CA SER A 17 4.52 -17.01 17.10
C SER A 17 4.56 -16.40 15.69
N ASP A 18 5.14 -15.20 15.54
CA ASP A 18 5.26 -14.52 14.24
C ASP A 18 6.36 -15.15 13.39
N ALA A 19 7.45 -15.57 14.01
CA ALA A 19 8.46 -16.40 13.39
C ALA A 19 7.85 -17.73 12.90
N LYS A 20 6.92 -18.34 13.65
CA LYS A 20 6.22 -19.56 13.22
C LYS A 20 5.25 -19.29 12.06
N ARG A 21 4.52 -18.16 12.08
CA ARG A 21 3.62 -17.76 10.99
C ARG A 21 4.36 -17.41 9.70
N MET A 22 5.45 -16.65 9.80
CA MET A 22 6.31 -16.35 8.66
C MET A 22 6.97 -17.63 8.13
N ARG A 23 7.47 -18.50 9.01
CA ARG A 23 7.95 -19.84 8.62
C ARG A 23 6.85 -20.66 7.94
N ALA A 24 5.62 -20.65 8.43
CA ALA A 24 4.51 -21.37 7.82
C ALA A 24 4.15 -20.80 6.43
N HIS A 25 4.18 -19.48 6.27
CA HIS A 25 3.99 -18.81 4.97
C HIS A 25 5.09 -19.22 3.98
N ILE A 26 6.37 -19.05 4.37
CA ILE A 26 7.53 -19.46 3.58
C ILE A 26 7.49 -20.97 3.28
N THR A 27 7.07 -21.80 4.23
CA THR A 27 6.98 -23.25 4.10
C THR A 27 5.85 -23.66 3.15
N LYS A 28 4.66 -23.06 3.26
CA LYS A 28 3.54 -23.26 2.32
C LYS A 28 3.98 -22.92 0.90
N THR A 29 4.77 -21.86 0.73
CA THR A 29 5.36 -21.50 -0.56
C THR A 29 6.48 -22.44 -0.99
N ASN A 30 7.36 -22.90 -0.10
CA ASN A 30 8.40 -23.88 -0.43
C ASN A 30 7.81 -25.22 -0.89
N PHE A 31 6.69 -25.65 -0.28
CA PHE A 31 5.93 -26.80 -0.77
C PHE A 31 5.29 -26.54 -2.14
N ALA A 32 4.81 -25.33 -2.41
CA ALA A 32 4.32 -24.95 -3.74
C ALA A 32 5.44 -25.00 -4.79
N ASN A 33 6.62 -24.44 -4.49
CA ASN A 33 7.82 -24.48 -5.33
C ASN A 33 8.30 -25.92 -5.56
N ARG A 34 8.27 -26.77 -4.52
CA ARG A 34 8.63 -28.19 -4.64
C ARG A 34 7.64 -28.93 -5.54
N ARG A 35 6.34 -28.69 -5.41
CA ARG A 35 5.32 -29.27 -6.29
C ARG A 35 5.48 -28.81 -7.74
N GLN A 36 5.87 -27.57 -7.97
CA GLN A 36 6.16 -27.06 -9.31
C GLN A 36 7.39 -27.75 -9.90
N ARG A 37 8.50 -27.82 -9.15
CA ARG A 37 9.69 -28.55 -9.59
C ARG A 37 9.37 -30.01 -9.92
N LEU A 38 8.54 -30.67 -9.12
CA LEU A 38 8.11 -32.04 -9.39
C LEU A 38 7.24 -32.17 -10.65
N ARG A 39 6.42 -31.15 -10.97
CA ARG A 39 5.64 -31.11 -12.23
C ARG A 39 6.52 -30.82 -13.45
N GLU A 40 7.50 -29.94 -13.32
CA GLU A 40 8.51 -29.66 -14.35
C GLU A 40 9.42 -30.87 -14.59
N SER A 41 9.78 -31.59 -13.52
CA SER A 41 10.55 -32.84 -13.57
C SER A 41 9.72 -34.04 -14.06
N GLY A 42 8.39 -33.98 -13.94
CA GLY A 42 7.46 -35.05 -14.30
C GLY A 42 7.23 -35.21 -15.81
N SER A 43 7.82 -34.35 -16.64
CA SER A 43 7.76 -34.46 -18.11
C SER A 43 8.89 -35.31 -18.72
N HIS A 44 9.88 -35.75 -17.93
CA HIS A 44 10.91 -36.67 -18.38
C HIS A 44 11.31 -37.64 -17.27
N MET A 45 10.76 -38.87 -17.32
CA MET A 45 11.33 -40.03 -16.64
C MET A 45 11.74 -41.09 -17.70
N PRO A 46 12.76 -41.91 -17.40
CA PRO A 46 13.85 -42.15 -18.33
C PRO A 46 13.90 -43.61 -18.82
N LYS A 47 14.47 -43.84 -20.00
CA LYS A 47 14.91 -45.17 -20.42
C LYS A 47 16.43 -45.20 -20.57
N GLY A 48 17.07 -45.86 -19.60
CA GLY A 48 18.12 -46.84 -19.87
C GLY A 48 19.56 -46.37 -20.11
N ARG A 49 20.43 -46.91 -19.25
CA ARG A 49 21.84 -47.32 -19.43
C ARG A 49 22.98 -46.29 -19.26
N SER A 50 23.78 -46.61 -18.24
CA SER A 50 25.18 -46.33 -17.95
C SER A 50 26.08 -45.85 -19.11
N SER A 51 26.77 -44.74 -18.88
CA SER A 51 28.17 -44.53 -19.28
C SER A 51 28.78 -43.38 -18.48
N LYS A 52 29.94 -43.63 -17.84
CA LYS A 52 30.80 -42.63 -17.19
C LYS A 52 31.48 -41.79 -18.28
N VAL A 53 31.16 -40.50 -18.41
CA VAL A 53 32.05 -39.52 -19.09
C VAL A 53 31.95 -38.14 -18.44
N ALA A 54 33.12 -37.70 -17.95
CA ALA A 54 33.67 -36.35 -17.78
C ALA A 54 32.77 -35.13 -17.43
N LEU A 55 33.27 -34.38 -16.43
CA LEU A 55 32.95 -32.99 -16.15
C LEU A 55 32.84 -32.15 -17.42
N THR A 56 31.63 -31.75 -17.77
CA THR A 56 31.38 -30.42 -18.34
C THR A 56 30.14 -29.88 -17.64
N ARG A 57 30.39 -28.91 -16.76
CA ARG A 57 29.37 -28.17 -16.01
C ARG A 57 28.65 -27.28 -17.03
N HIS A 58 27.73 -27.86 -17.79
CA HIS A 58 26.83 -27.10 -18.65
C HIS A 58 26.06 -26.11 -17.76
N ALA A 59 26.30 -24.83 -18.03
CA ALA A 59 25.59 -23.73 -17.41
C ALA A 59 24.09 -23.95 -17.59
N ARG A 60 23.37 -24.08 -16.46
CA ARG A 60 21.91 -24.10 -16.44
C ARG A 60 21.39 -22.80 -17.08
N PRO A 61 20.45 -22.85 -18.03
CA PRO A 61 19.82 -21.65 -18.53
C PRO A 61 18.91 -21.06 -17.43
N GLY A 62 19.13 -19.80 -17.06
CA GLY A 62 18.06 -18.93 -16.56
C GLY A 62 17.84 -18.78 -15.04
N ASN A 63 18.86 -18.79 -14.19
CA ASN A 63 18.79 -18.26 -12.81
C ASN A 63 19.30 -16.81 -12.69
N LEU A 64 19.36 -16.06 -13.80
CA LEU A 64 20.05 -14.78 -13.91
C LEU A 64 19.28 -13.55 -13.40
N LEU A 65 18.09 -13.69 -12.82
CA LEU A 65 17.38 -12.57 -12.18
C LEU A 65 17.72 -12.39 -10.68
N LEU A 66 18.56 -13.27 -10.10
CA LEU A 66 18.74 -13.33 -8.65
C LEU A 66 19.98 -12.62 -8.08
N ALA A 67 20.74 -11.84 -8.85
CA ALA A 67 21.95 -11.20 -8.28
C ALA A 67 22.41 -9.89 -8.92
N THR A 68 21.79 -9.44 -10.01
CA THR A 68 22.26 -8.28 -10.76
C THR A 68 21.08 -7.40 -11.15
N PRO A 69 21.16 -6.07 -10.94
CA PRO A 69 20.16 -5.16 -11.46
C PRO A 69 19.99 -5.38 -12.97
N PRO A 70 18.81 -5.13 -13.54
CA PRO A 70 18.59 -5.28 -14.97
C PRO A 70 19.65 -4.49 -15.75
N LYS A 71 20.26 -5.10 -16.78
CA LYS A 71 21.28 -4.43 -17.60
C LYS A 71 20.78 -3.15 -18.27
N ASP A 72 19.46 -3.03 -18.42
CA ASP A 72 18.77 -1.84 -18.88
C ASP A 72 17.54 -1.59 -17.96
N PRO A 73 17.68 -0.68 -16.98
CA PRO A 73 16.60 -0.28 -16.09
C PRO A 73 15.35 0.20 -16.83
N TYR A 74 15.52 0.87 -17.97
CA TYR A 74 14.43 1.48 -18.73
C TYR A 74 13.65 0.44 -19.52
N ARG A 75 14.32 -0.47 -20.23
CA ARG A 75 13.63 -1.59 -20.90
C ARG A 75 12.98 -2.54 -19.92
N TYR A 76 13.59 -2.76 -18.76
CA TYR A 76 12.97 -3.57 -17.71
C TYR A 76 11.73 -2.88 -17.14
N ALA A 77 11.80 -1.58 -16.88
CA ALA A 77 10.64 -0.77 -16.52
C ALA A 77 9.55 -0.80 -17.60
N GLN A 78 9.90 -0.72 -18.88
CA GLN A 78 8.97 -0.79 -20.00
C GLN A 78 8.35 -2.17 -20.20
N TYR A 79 9.10 -3.25 -19.97
CA TYR A 79 8.56 -4.61 -19.97
C TYR A 79 7.59 -4.77 -18.81
N LEU A 80 8.02 -4.35 -17.63
CA LEU A 80 7.22 -4.41 -16.45
C LEU A 80 5.95 -3.52 -16.60
N SER A 81 6.01 -2.37 -17.28
CA SER A 81 4.87 -1.47 -17.56
C SER A 81 3.71 -2.12 -18.31
N GLN A 82 3.99 -3.16 -19.09
CA GLN A 82 2.97 -3.98 -19.75
C GLN A 82 2.16 -4.84 -18.77
N PHE A 83 2.70 -5.07 -17.57
CA PHE A 83 2.07 -5.80 -16.46
C PHE A 83 1.62 -4.85 -15.32
N TRP A 84 1.81 -3.54 -15.48
CA TRP A 84 1.74 -2.61 -14.36
C TRP A 84 0.37 -2.06 -14.04
N SER A 85 -0.09 -2.56 -12.92
CA SER A 85 -0.38 -1.75 -11.75
C SER A 85 0.77 -1.97 -10.75
N LEU A 86 1.93 -1.34 -10.98
CA LEU A 86 2.94 -1.25 -9.91
C LEU A 86 2.29 -0.61 -8.71
N VAL A 87 2.73 -1.01 -7.53
CA VAL A 87 2.44 -0.24 -6.33
C VAL A 87 2.82 1.21 -6.65
N MET A 88 1.82 2.07 -6.74
CA MET A 88 1.90 3.52 -7.00
C MET A 88 1.72 4.06 -8.42
N VAL A 89 1.94 3.34 -9.55
CA VAL A 89 1.89 4.01 -10.88
C VAL A 89 1.01 3.38 -11.97
N ASP A 90 0.17 4.21 -12.62
CA ASP A 90 -0.66 3.89 -13.80
C ASP A 90 -0.17 4.57 -15.09
N GLY A 91 -0.36 3.92 -16.25
CA GLY A 91 -0.36 4.58 -17.57
C GLY A 91 0.38 3.87 -18.71
N ALA A 92 -0.16 4.01 -19.93
CA ALA A 92 0.45 3.51 -21.18
C ALA A 92 1.59 4.40 -21.75
N HIS A 93 1.78 5.60 -21.17
CA HIS A 93 2.78 6.60 -21.57
C HIS A 93 3.64 6.96 -20.36
N PHE A 94 4.50 6.03 -19.95
CA PHE A 94 5.27 6.10 -18.72
C PHE A 94 6.76 6.02 -19.02
N PRO A 95 7.63 6.85 -18.38
CA PRO A 95 7.34 7.92 -17.43
C PRO A 95 6.77 9.21 -18.08
N ARG A 96 5.94 9.98 -17.34
CA ARG A 96 5.38 11.27 -17.77
C ARG A 96 6.23 12.47 -17.36
N ASN A 97 6.97 12.36 -16.27
CA ASN A 97 7.80 13.43 -15.69
C ASN A 97 9.04 12.84 -14.99
N ALA A 98 9.91 13.72 -14.51
CA ALA A 98 11.17 13.34 -13.86
C ALA A 98 10.95 12.56 -12.54
N ASP A 99 9.89 12.85 -11.79
CA ASP A 99 9.57 12.15 -10.54
C ASP A 99 9.16 10.70 -10.79
N GLU A 100 8.34 10.47 -11.83
CA GLU A 100 7.98 9.14 -12.32
C GLU A 100 9.20 8.37 -12.84
N GLU A 101 10.15 9.05 -13.50
CA GLU A 101 11.41 8.43 -13.93
C GLU A 101 12.34 8.08 -12.76
N ALA A 102 12.46 8.95 -11.76
CA ALA A 102 13.24 8.68 -10.55
C ALA A 102 12.66 7.46 -9.82
N PHE A 103 11.34 7.41 -9.66
CA PHE A 103 10.64 6.28 -9.09
C PHE A 103 10.90 4.96 -9.85
N LEU A 104 10.93 5.02 -11.17
CA LEU A 104 11.27 3.86 -12.00
C LEU A 104 12.69 3.35 -11.79
N ARG A 105 13.62 4.27 -11.69
CA ARG A 105 15.03 3.97 -11.43
C ARG A 105 15.17 3.24 -10.10
N ASP A 106 14.44 3.69 -9.07
CA ASP A 106 14.41 3.03 -7.77
C ASP A 106 13.88 1.59 -7.88
N ILE A 107 12.77 1.37 -8.59
CA ILE A 107 12.22 0.02 -8.83
C ILE A 107 13.22 -0.88 -9.55
N ALA A 108 13.89 -0.37 -10.57
CA ALA A 108 14.86 -1.14 -11.33
C ALA A 108 16.16 -1.41 -10.55
N SER A 109 16.48 -0.58 -9.55
CA SER A 109 17.69 -0.72 -8.75
C SER A 109 17.65 -1.87 -7.75
N GLU A 110 16.45 -2.31 -7.33
CA GLU A 110 16.29 -3.34 -6.29
C GLU A 110 15.39 -4.50 -6.75
N ALA A 111 16.00 -5.68 -6.83
CA ALA A 111 15.33 -6.90 -7.27
C ALA A 111 14.15 -7.29 -6.37
N ALA A 112 14.21 -7.04 -5.06
CA ALA A 112 13.09 -7.27 -4.15
C ALA A 112 11.87 -6.42 -4.53
N LEU A 113 12.09 -5.14 -4.86
CA LEU A 113 11.03 -4.22 -5.25
C LEU A 113 10.42 -4.63 -6.60
N ALA A 114 11.23 -5.08 -7.55
CA ALA A 114 10.73 -5.63 -8.81
C ALA A 114 9.90 -6.93 -8.62
N GLU A 115 10.36 -7.84 -7.78
CA GLU A 115 9.69 -9.12 -7.52
C GLU A 115 8.36 -8.93 -6.79
N VAL A 116 8.29 -8.06 -5.76
CA VAL A 116 7.02 -7.79 -5.08
C VAL A 116 6.03 -7.06 -6.00
N SER A 117 6.54 -6.17 -6.83
CA SER A 117 5.77 -5.47 -7.85
C SER A 117 5.11 -6.43 -8.84
N LEU A 118 5.86 -7.40 -9.34
CA LEU A 118 5.34 -8.49 -10.17
C LEU A 118 4.32 -9.33 -9.41
N ALA A 119 4.58 -9.63 -8.14
CA ALA A 119 3.64 -10.39 -7.33
C ALA A 119 2.29 -9.68 -7.23
N ILE A 120 2.26 -8.40 -6.87
CA ILE A 120 1.02 -7.63 -6.72
C ILE A 120 0.33 -7.49 -8.07
N GLY A 121 1.09 -7.12 -9.11
CA GLY A 121 0.57 -7.02 -10.48
C GLY A 121 -0.09 -8.32 -10.94
N MET A 122 0.58 -9.47 -10.79
CA MET A 122 0.05 -10.78 -11.15
C MET A 122 -1.14 -11.18 -10.29
N ARG A 123 -1.07 -10.96 -8.97
CA ARG A 123 -2.19 -11.27 -8.06
C ARG A 123 -3.45 -10.61 -8.58
N HIS A 124 -3.38 -9.38 -9.07
CA HIS A 124 -4.56 -8.65 -9.52
C HIS A 124 -4.78 -8.62 -11.04
N TRP A 125 -3.86 -9.19 -11.82
CA TRP A 125 -4.01 -9.32 -13.26
C TRP A 125 -5.09 -10.34 -13.63
N SER A 126 -5.15 -11.47 -12.89
CA SER A 126 -6.17 -12.49 -13.12
C SER A 126 -6.38 -13.32 -11.85
N PRO A 127 -7.62 -13.68 -11.50
CA PRO A 127 -7.90 -14.59 -10.39
C PRO A 127 -7.51 -16.04 -10.68
N ASP A 128 -7.06 -16.37 -11.91
CA ASP A 128 -6.71 -17.72 -12.31
C ASP A 128 -5.66 -18.34 -11.39
N THR A 129 -5.91 -19.58 -10.98
CA THR A 129 -5.03 -20.29 -10.03
C THR A 129 -3.59 -20.39 -10.51
N SER A 130 -3.35 -20.50 -11.82
CA SER A 130 -2.00 -20.53 -12.41
C SER A 130 -1.27 -19.19 -12.24
N VAL A 131 -1.98 -18.07 -12.42
CA VAL A 131 -1.46 -16.70 -12.25
C VAL A 131 -1.21 -16.41 -10.78
N GLN A 132 -2.16 -16.77 -9.90
CA GLN A 132 -2.02 -16.64 -8.45
C GLN A 132 -0.80 -17.40 -7.91
N ARG A 133 -0.52 -18.60 -8.44
CA ARG A 133 0.69 -19.35 -8.07
C ARG A 133 1.97 -18.62 -8.47
N LYS A 134 2.03 -18.05 -9.67
CA LYS A 134 3.19 -17.23 -10.10
C LYS A 134 3.38 -16.04 -9.18
N ALA A 135 2.29 -15.37 -8.82
CA ALA A 135 2.32 -14.25 -7.91
C ALA A 135 2.90 -14.61 -6.52
N VAL A 136 2.53 -15.78 -5.98
CA VAL A 136 3.10 -16.32 -4.73
C VAL A 136 4.60 -16.59 -4.85
N ILE A 137 5.06 -17.10 -5.99
CA ILE A 137 6.50 -17.34 -6.25
C ILE A 137 7.27 -16.01 -6.21
N HIS A 138 6.78 -15.00 -6.93
CA HIS A 138 7.40 -13.67 -6.97
C HIS A 138 7.43 -13.02 -5.57
N SER A 139 6.32 -13.09 -4.83
CA SER A 139 6.25 -12.60 -3.44
C SER A 139 7.29 -13.27 -2.52
N SER A 140 7.51 -14.57 -2.69
CA SER A 140 8.52 -15.29 -1.90
C SER A 140 9.95 -15.01 -2.34
N LYS A 141 10.20 -14.74 -3.62
CA LYS A 141 11.50 -14.25 -4.08
C LYS A 141 11.82 -12.89 -3.46
N ALA A 142 10.87 -11.97 -3.48
CA ALA A 142 11.02 -10.66 -2.84
C ALA A 142 11.37 -10.80 -1.36
N ALA A 143 10.61 -11.62 -0.62
CA ALA A 143 10.88 -11.89 0.80
C ALA A 143 12.30 -12.44 1.04
N ASN A 144 12.75 -13.39 0.21
CA ASN A 144 14.10 -13.95 0.33
C ASN A 144 15.20 -12.93 0.05
N ILE A 145 15.01 -12.06 -0.94
CA ILE A 145 15.97 -10.99 -1.25
C ILE A 145 16.04 -10.00 -0.08
N VAL A 146 14.90 -9.55 0.47
CA VAL A 146 14.87 -8.70 1.66
C VAL A 146 15.60 -9.36 2.84
N ILE A 147 15.36 -10.65 3.09
CA ILE A 147 16.08 -11.39 4.15
C ILE A 147 17.59 -11.41 3.90
N GLN A 148 18.02 -11.56 2.65
CA GLN A 148 19.45 -11.48 2.30
C GLN A 148 20.00 -10.08 2.56
N ARG A 149 19.28 -9.02 2.19
CA ARG A 149 19.68 -7.62 2.47
C ARG A 149 19.83 -7.37 3.96
N ILE A 150 18.91 -7.88 4.78
CA ILE A 150 18.97 -7.75 6.25
C ILE A 150 20.22 -8.46 6.78
N LYS A 151 20.45 -9.71 6.36
CA LYS A 151 21.62 -10.49 6.78
C LYS A 151 22.95 -9.88 6.35
N SER A 152 22.95 -9.15 5.24
CA SER A 152 24.12 -8.45 4.72
C SER A 152 24.17 -6.99 5.17
N GLU A 153 23.35 -6.58 6.14
CA GLU A 153 23.32 -5.21 6.72
C GLU A 153 23.09 -4.10 5.67
N THR A 154 22.51 -4.43 4.51
CA THR A 154 22.23 -3.50 3.39
C THR A 154 20.74 -3.22 3.20
N ALA A 155 19.91 -3.63 4.17
CA ALA A 155 18.46 -3.44 4.13
C ALA A 155 18.01 -2.00 4.33
N HIS A 156 18.90 -1.13 4.78
CA HIS A 156 18.57 0.24 5.14
C HIS A 156 18.40 1.15 3.92
N ASN A 157 18.67 0.71 2.69
CA ASN A 157 18.53 1.54 1.48
C ASN A 157 17.05 1.82 1.08
N SER A 158 16.82 2.90 0.34
CA SER A 158 15.48 3.42 0.04
C SER A 158 14.62 2.45 -0.78
N ALA A 159 15.25 1.72 -1.69
CA ALA A 159 14.56 0.78 -2.56
C ALA A 159 14.11 -0.49 -1.82
N VAL A 160 14.87 -0.95 -0.81
CA VAL A 160 14.47 -2.06 0.08
C VAL A 160 13.32 -1.63 1.00
N LEU A 161 13.33 -0.40 1.53
CA LEU A 161 12.17 0.15 2.25
C LEU A 161 10.93 0.16 1.35
N GLY A 162 11.07 0.61 0.10
CA GLY A 162 9.99 0.58 -0.91
C GLY A 162 9.49 -0.84 -1.20
N ALA A 163 10.38 -1.83 -1.22
CA ALA A 163 10.01 -3.23 -1.38
C ALA A 163 9.15 -3.72 -0.20
N VAL A 164 9.56 -3.46 1.04
CA VAL A 164 8.82 -3.90 2.23
C VAL A 164 7.49 -3.16 2.37
N LEU A 165 7.44 -1.86 2.05
CA LEU A 165 6.20 -1.08 1.96
C LEU A 165 5.25 -1.73 0.95
N SER A 166 5.75 -2.06 -0.24
CA SER A 166 4.97 -2.74 -1.28
C SER A 166 4.46 -4.11 -0.80
N MET A 167 5.28 -4.87 -0.08
CA MET A 167 4.86 -6.16 0.49
C MET A 167 3.71 -5.98 1.48
N ALA A 168 3.76 -4.95 2.36
CA ALA A 168 2.65 -4.63 3.25
C ALA A 168 1.37 -4.35 2.45
N ILE A 169 1.41 -3.45 1.46
CA ILE A 169 0.27 -3.10 0.61
C ILE A 169 -0.33 -4.36 -0.04
N GLY A 170 0.51 -5.21 -0.61
CA GLY A 170 0.09 -6.46 -1.26
C GLY A 170 -0.61 -7.45 -0.31
N GLU A 171 -0.20 -7.50 0.95
CA GLU A 171 -0.86 -8.35 1.96
C GLU A 171 -2.14 -7.72 2.50
N ARG A 172 -2.24 -6.38 2.58
CA ARG A 172 -3.49 -5.70 2.93
C ARG A 172 -4.59 -5.92 1.90
N LEU A 173 -4.25 -5.79 0.61
CA LEU A 173 -5.20 -6.03 -0.49
C LEU A 173 -5.74 -7.47 -0.52
N MET A 174 -5.02 -8.41 0.08
CA MET A 174 -5.46 -9.81 0.24
C MET A 174 -6.14 -10.07 1.59
N ASN A 175 -6.37 -9.04 2.41
CA ASN A 175 -6.89 -9.12 3.77
C ASN A 175 -6.08 -10.07 4.68
N ASN A 176 -4.75 -10.08 4.52
CA ASN A 176 -3.85 -10.92 5.31
C ASN A 176 -3.19 -10.12 6.44
N THR A 177 -4.01 -9.67 7.38
CA THR A 177 -3.60 -8.82 8.52
C THR A 177 -2.39 -9.36 9.30
N PRO A 178 -2.26 -10.68 9.57
CA PRO A 178 -1.09 -11.19 10.28
C PRO A 178 0.23 -10.95 9.53
N ILE A 179 0.26 -11.15 8.21
CA ILE A 179 1.49 -10.94 7.41
C ILE A 179 1.71 -9.44 7.15
N TRP A 180 0.63 -8.69 6.94
CA TRP A 180 0.68 -7.23 6.89
C TRP A 180 1.41 -6.64 8.11
N ASN A 181 1.03 -7.05 9.32
CA ASN A 181 1.69 -6.61 10.57
C ASN A 181 3.19 -6.93 10.57
N ILE A 182 3.60 -8.09 10.06
CA ILE A 182 5.03 -8.46 10.00
C ILE A 182 5.80 -7.51 9.07
N HIS A 183 5.22 -7.14 7.92
CA HIS A 183 5.87 -6.19 7.01
C HIS A 183 5.90 -4.76 7.57
N VAL A 184 4.83 -4.33 8.24
CA VAL A 184 4.78 -3.04 8.96
C VAL A 184 5.85 -2.98 10.05
N ASP A 185 5.98 -4.03 10.86
CA ASP A 185 6.97 -4.11 11.94
C ASP A 185 8.40 -4.11 11.38
N GLY A 186 8.64 -4.88 10.31
CA GLY A 186 9.91 -4.88 9.61
C GLY A 186 10.27 -3.51 9.03
N LEU A 187 9.31 -2.83 8.40
CA LEU A 187 9.52 -1.50 7.82
C LEU A 187 9.84 -0.46 8.90
N ALA A 188 9.08 -0.43 9.99
CA ALA A 188 9.33 0.48 11.11
C ALA A 188 10.74 0.30 11.68
N LYS A 189 11.16 -0.95 11.88
CA LYS A 189 12.50 -1.27 12.37
C LYS A 189 13.60 -0.82 11.40
N MET A 190 13.43 -1.07 10.10
CA MET A 190 14.39 -0.63 9.09
C MET A 190 14.53 0.90 9.04
N ILE A 191 13.44 1.64 9.26
CA ILE A 191 13.47 3.11 9.36
C ILE A 191 14.26 3.54 10.61
N THR A 192 14.02 2.91 11.76
CA THR A 192 14.79 3.21 12.99
C THR A 192 16.28 2.91 12.83
N GLU A 193 16.62 1.77 12.21
CA GLU A 193 18.01 1.37 11.96
C GLU A 193 18.72 2.30 10.96
N ARG A 194 18.02 2.84 9.95
CA ARG A 194 18.60 3.85 9.05
C ARG A 194 19.19 5.03 9.83
N LEU A 195 18.43 5.57 10.78
CA LEU A 195 18.86 6.72 11.55
C LEU A 195 20.13 6.41 12.35
N SER A 196 20.20 5.21 12.96
CA SER A 196 21.40 4.79 13.71
C SER A 196 22.61 4.51 12.82
N GLN A 197 22.41 4.32 11.51
CA GLN A 197 23.48 4.16 10.50
C GLN A 197 23.90 5.51 9.87
N GLY A 198 23.38 6.64 10.36
CA GLY A 198 23.71 7.98 9.84
C GLY A 198 22.94 8.38 8.57
N GLU A 199 21.93 7.61 8.19
CA GLU A 199 21.02 7.93 7.09
C GLU A 199 19.89 8.84 7.61
N HIS A 200 20.12 10.14 7.55
CA HIS A 200 19.22 11.18 8.10
C HIS A 200 18.07 11.59 7.16
N ASP A 201 18.09 11.15 5.91
CA ASP A 201 17.03 11.45 4.95
C ASP A 201 16.06 10.26 4.80
N LEU A 202 14.76 10.57 4.74
CA LEU A 202 13.73 9.59 4.44
C LEU A 202 13.38 9.60 2.94
N PRO A 203 13.07 8.44 2.34
CA PRO A 203 12.60 8.39 0.97
C PRO A 203 11.29 9.20 0.81
N ALA A 204 11.28 10.20 -0.06
CA ALA A 204 10.11 11.06 -0.27
C ALA A 204 8.85 10.26 -0.62
N LEU A 205 9.00 9.21 -1.45
CA LEU A 205 7.92 8.29 -1.81
C LEU A 205 7.25 7.66 -0.58
N LEU A 206 8.04 7.22 0.41
CA LEU A 206 7.53 6.61 1.63
C LEU A 206 6.66 7.61 2.39
N CYS A 207 7.18 8.82 2.63
CA CYS A 207 6.45 9.86 3.35
C CYS A 207 5.19 10.29 2.59
N ASN A 208 5.29 10.52 1.28
CA ASN A 208 4.18 10.94 0.43
C ASN A 208 3.06 9.88 0.36
N PHE A 209 3.43 8.59 0.27
CA PHE A 209 2.45 7.51 0.34
C PHE A 209 1.72 7.49 1.69
N LEU A 210 2.48 7.56 2.79
CA LEU A 210 1.91 7.52 4.14
C LEU A 210 0.98 8.71 4.41
N ILE A 211 1.24 9.88 3.82
CA ILE A 211 0.34 11.04 3.89
C ILE A 211 -1.03 10.70 3.27
N ILE A 212 -1.06 10.12 2.06
CA ILE A 212 -2.33 9.77 1.40
C ILE A 212 -3.02 8.62 2.14
N ASP A 213 -2.27 7.59 2.52
CA ASP A 213 -2.79 6.40 3.18
C ASP A 213 -3.25 6.66 4.63
N SER A 214 -2.80 7.76 5.24
CA SER A 214 -3.29 8.21 6.55
C SER A 214 -4.80 8.49 6.55
N ILE A 215 -5.36 8.92 5.41
CA ILE A 215 -6.80 9.11 5.29
C ILE A 215 -7.51 7.76 5.27
N ASN A 216 -6.94 6.73 4.64
CA ASN A 216 -7.49 5.38 4.72
C ASN A 216 -7.44 4.83 6.16
N HIS A 217 -6.39 5.16 6.92
CA HIS A 217 -6.28 4.83 8.35
C HIS A 217 -7.42 5.41 9.18
N VAL A 218 -7.83 6.67 8.91
CA VAL A 218 -8.97 7.28 9.60
C VAL A 218 -10.21 6.39 9.50
N PHE A 219 -10.43 5.72 8.37
CA PHE A 219 -11.56 4.80 8.15
C PHE A 219 -11.27 3.32 8.47
N GLY A 220 -10.14 3.01 9.11
CA GLY A 220 -9.79 1.65 9.50
C GLY A 220 -9.30 0.76 8.34
N PHE A 221 -9.00 1.35 7.18
CA PHE A 221 -8.51 0.61 6.01
C PHE A 221 -7.13 1.08 5.49
N PRO A 222 -6.10 1.27 6.34
CA PRO A 222 -4.78 1.64 5.82
C PRO A 222 -4.20 0.53 4.96
N LEU A 223 -3.54 0.89 3.85
CA LEU A 223 -2.81 -0.03 2.99
C LEU A 223 -1.44 -0.40 3.58
N ALA A 224 -0.72 0.56 4.13
CA ALA A 224 0.49 0.32 4.93
C ALA A 224 0.74 1.34 6.04
N TYR A 225 -0.02 2.43 6.12
CA TYR A 225 0.03 3.36 7.24
C TYR A 225 -0.18 2.60 8.55
N HIS A 226 0.69 2.86 9.52
CA HIS A 226 0.56 2.32 10.86
C HIS A 226 1.34 3.18 11.86
N ARG A 227 0.84 3.25 13.10
CA ARG A 227 1.44 4.09 14.15
C ARG A 227 2.92 3.77 14.40
N LYS A 228 3.30 2.49 14.39
CA LYS A 228 4.70 2.05 14.52
C LYS A 228 5.64 2.67 13.47
N ILE A 229 5.17 2.84 12.23
CA ILE A 229 5.96 3.47 11.17
C ILE A 229 6.10 4.97 11.44
N ILE A 230 5.01 5.63 11.86
CA ILE A 230 5.05 7.05 12.23
C ILE A 230 5.98 7.29 13.42
N ASP A 231 5.94 6.44 14.44
CA ASP A 231 6.82 6.53 15.60
C ASP A 231 8.29 6.30 15.20
N ALA A 232 8.57 5.41 14.24
CA ALA A 232 9.91 5.23 13.67
C ALA A 232 10.39 6.43 12.83
N ILE A 233 9.48 7.16 12.18
CA ILE A 233 9.76 8.37 11.40
C ILE A 233 9.97 9.59 12.30
N ARG A 234 9.26 9.70 13.43
CA ARG A 234 9.27 10.90 14.29
C ARG A 234 10.69 11.40 14.68
N PRO A 235 11.67 10.53 15.00
CA PRO A 235 13.05 10.94 15.31
C PRO A 235 13.78 11.67 14.17
N TYR A 236 13.32 11.53 12.92
CA TYR A 236 13.88 12.26 11.78
C TYR A 236 13.57 13.77 11.81
N GLY A 237 12.64 14.22 12.66
CA GLY A 237 12.31 15.62 12.86
C GLY A 237 11.57 16.27 11.69
N GLY A 238 10.62 17.17 12.00
CA GLY A 238 10.00 18.07 11.02
C GLY A 238 9.25 17.43 9.85
N GLN A 239 9.03 16.10 9.86
CA GLN A 239 8.39 15.41 8.74
C GLN A 239 6.89 15.73 8.69
N PRO A 240 6.35 16.27 7.58
CA PRO A 240 4.94 16.63 7.47
C PRO A 240 3.97 15.46 7.74
N VAL A 241 4.40 14.23 7.45
CA VAL A 241 3.62 13.01 7.74
C VAL A 241 3.31 12.83 9.23
N CYS A 242 4.18 13.31 10.13
CA CYS A 242 3.95 13.25 11.58
C CYS A 242 2.83 14.21 12.00
N GLU A 243 2.79 15.42 11.44
CA GLU A 243 1.71 16.38 11.70
C GLU A 243 0.37 15.86 11.17
N VAL A 244 0.37 15.32 9.94
CA VAL A 244 -0.78 14.64 9.34
C VAL A 244 -1.27 13.50 10.22
N ALA A 245 -0.37 12.66 10.72
CA ALA A 245 -0.70 11.56 11.63
C ALA A 245 -1.37 12.05 12.93
N ASP A 246 -0.86 13.12 13.53
CA ASP A 246 -1.41 13.68 14.77
C ASP A 246 -2.80 14.32 14.53
N ILE A 247 -3.09 14.83 13.33
CA ILE A 247 -4.44 15.28 12.95
C ILE A 247 -5.37 14.07 12.72
N CYS A 248 -4.91 13.04 11.99
CA CYS A 248 -5.67 11.82 11.74
C CYS A 248 -6.10 11.11 13.03
N GLU A 249 -5.22 11.01 14.03
CA GLU A 249 -5.58 10.45 15.34
C GLU A 249 -6.68 11.28 16.01
N GLY A 250 -6.60 12.61 15.95
CA GLY A 250 -7.66 13.49 16.43
C GLY A 250 -8.99 13.27 15.70
N LEU A 251 -8.97 13.10 14.38
CA LEU A 251 -10.18 12.78 13.59
C LEU A 251 -10.79 11.43 13.99
N ILE A 252 -9.97 10.42 14.26
CA ILE A 252 -10.44 9.11 14.74
C ILE A 252 -11.12 9.25 16.10
N GLN A 253 -10.52 10.01 17.04
CA GLN A 253 -11.12 10.24 18.36
C GLN A 253 -12.42 11.05 18.25
N LEU A 254 -12.43 12.09 17.43
CA LEU A 254 -13.62 12.91 17.20
C LEU A 254 -14.78 12.06 16.66
N ARG A 255 -14.54 11.20 15.66
CA ARG A 255 -15.57 10.32 15.11
C ARG A 255 -16.14 9.38 16.15
N LYS A 256 -15.29 8.75 16.96
CA LYS A 256 -15.75 7.91 18.09
C LYS A 256 -16.63 8.69 19.07
N SER A 257 -16.26 9.92 19.40
CA SER A 257 -17.03 10.80 20.29
C SER A 257 -18.40 11.17 19.70
N VAL A 258 -18.45 11.41 18.38
CA VAL A 258 -19.69 11.71 17.65
C VAL A 258 -20.63 10.50 17.61
N ASP A 259 -20.10 9.30 17.36
CA ASP A 259 -20.90 8.07 17.27
C ASP A 259 -21.57 7.74 18.61
N VAL A 260 -20.86 7.92 19.74
CA VAL A 260 -21.42 7.74 21.09
C VAL A 260 -22.60 8.69 21.36
N ARG A 261 -22.56 9.92 20.83
CA ARG A 261 -23.62 10.93 21.00
C ARG A 261 -24.90 10.58 20.25
N HIS A 262 -24.81 9.89 19.11
CA HIS A 262 -25.98 9.49 18.31
C HIS A 262 -26.66 8.21 18.85
N SER A 263 -26.13 7.61 19.91
CA SER A 263 -26.78 6.51 20.60
C SER A 263 -28.02 7.01 21.37
N PRO A 264 -29.19 6.37 21.23
CA PRO A 264 -30.49 6.87 21.72
C PRO A 264 -30.60 7.09 23.24
N SER A 265 -29.59 6.71 24.03
CA SER A 265 -29.54 6.85 25.48
C SER A 265 -28.98 8.19 26.00
N SER A 266 -28.49 9.11 25.16
CA SER A 266 -27.79 10.34 25.59
C SER A 266 -28.54 11.62 25.19
N ARG A 267 -29.53 12.05 25.98
CA ARG A 267 -30.34 13.26 25.68
C ARG A 267 -29.84 14.57 26.30
N SER A 268 -28.73 14.55 27.03
CA SER A 268 -28.09 15.78 27.53
C SER A 268 -26.61 15.51 27.81
N ASP A 269 -25.81 15.48 26.74
CA ASP A 269 -24.37 15.20 26.86
C ASP A 269 -23.59 16.50 27.13
N PRO A 270 -22.97 16.68 28.32
CA PRO A 270 -22.12 17.82 28.62
C PRO A 270 -20.87 17.92 27.72
N ARG A 271 -20.59 16.90 26.90
CA ARG A 271 -19.43 16.87 25.98
C ARG A 271 -19.66 17.60 24.66
N ALA A 272 -20.86 18.12 24.38
CA ALA A 272 -21.16 18.79 23.11
C ALA A 272 -20.19 19.95 22.81
N GLY A 273 -19.89 20.79 23.81
CA GLY A 273 -18.93 21.89 23.65
C GLY A 273 -17.48 21.42 23.46
N GLN A 274 -17.08 20.31 24.09
CA GLN A 274 -15.75 19.74 23.89
C GLN A 274 -15.60 19.20 22.46
N ILE A 275 -16.62 18.51 21.95
CA ILE A 275 -16.61 17.95 20.59
C ILE A 275 -16.54 19.09 19.54
N GLU A 276 -17.25 20.20 19.77
CA GLU A 276 -17.16 21.38 18.91
C GLU A 276 -15.78 22.06 18.96
N ASN A 277 -15.17 22.17 20.15
CA ASN A 277 -13.81 22.67 20.31
C ASN A 277 -12.78 21.79 19.60
N ASP A 278 -12.89 20.46 19.75
CA ASP A 278 -12.02 19.49 19.08
C ASP A 278 -12.18 19.59 17.56
N TRP A 279 -13.41 19.72 17.08
CA TRP A 279 -13.73 19.92 15.67
C TRP A 279 -13.08 21.20 15.12
N ASN A 280 -13.26 22.34 15.81
CA ASN A 280 -12.68 23.63 15.39
C ASN A 280 -11.14 23.59 15.38
N SER A 281 -10.54 22.99 16.41
CA SER A 281 -9.10 22.80 16.51
C SER A 281 -8.55 21.96 15.36
N LEU A 282 -9.21 20.83 15.06
CA LEU A 282 -8.82 19.95 13.94
C LEU A 282 -8.99 20.62 12.59
N LEU A 283 -10.06 21.41 12.40
CA LEU A 283 -10.27 22.16 11.16
C LEU A 283 -9.16 23.19 10.93
N CYS A 284 -8.81 23.96 11.95
CA CYS A 284 -7.72 24.94 11.87
C CYS A 284 -6.40 24.27 11.51
N ARG A 285 -6.06 23.14 12.15
CA ARG A 285 -4.85 22.37 11.86
C ARG A 285 -4.85 21.79 10.45
N ALA A 286 -5.96 21.20 10.01
CA ALA A 286 -6.10 20.68 8.65
C ALA A 286 -5.90 21.78 7.60
N ARG A 287 -6.42 22.99 7.84
CA ARG A 287 -6.21 24.16 6.96
C ARG A 287 -4.80 24.71 7.01
N ALA A 288 -4.10 24.63 8.14
CA ALA A 288 -2.72 25.07 8.25
C ALA A 288 -1.77 24.29 7.32
N LEU A 289 -2.06 22.99 7.10
CA LEU A 289 -1.31 22.16 6.14
C LEU A 289 -1.31 22.72 4.70
N ARG A 290 -2.30 23.55 4.35
CA ARG A 290 -2.41 24.17 3.02
C ARG A 290 -1.31 25.19 2.73
N SER A 291 -0.61 25.68 3.76
CA SER A 291 0.50 26.62 3.58
C SER A 291 1.72 25.99 2.92
N GLN A 292 1.81 24.65 2.89
CA GLN A 292 2.91 23.93 2.30
C GLN A 292 2.64 23.62 0.82
N ASP A 293 3.60 23.93 -0.04
CA ASP A 293 3.52 23.63 -1.48
C ASP A 293 3.86 22.14 -1.75
N ASN A 294 2.96 21.26 -1.32
CA ASN A 294 3.07 19.82 -1.50
C ASN A 294 1.69 19.24 -1.89
N PRO A 295 1.52 18.73 -3.12
CA PRO A 295 0.24 18.18 -3.59
C PRO A 295 -0.33 17.06 -2.70
N TYR A 296 0.51 16.24 -2.07
CA TYR A 296 0.07 15.18 -1.16
C TYR A 296 -0.54 15.76 0.12
N LEU A 297 0.06 16.81 0.68
CA LEU A 297 -0.48 17.52 1.84
C LEU A 297 -1.76 18.27 1.51
N GLN A 298 -1.83 18.90 0.34
CA GLN A 298 -3.06 19.56 -0.12
C GLN A 298 -4.21 18.57 -0.23
N ALA A 299 -3.98 17.39 -0.83
CA ALA A 299 -4.98 16.33 -0.93
C ALA A 299 -5.41 15.81 0.45
N ALA A 300 -4.46 15.57 1.36
CA ALA A 300 -4.75 15.13 2.73
C ALA A 300 -5.56 16.20 3.50
N SER A 301 -5.14 17.47 3.44
CA SER A 301 -5.81 18.62 4.05
C SER A 301 -7.27 18.73 3.62
N ARG A 302 -7.55 18.75 2.30
CA ARG A 302 -8.94 18.80 1.81
C ARG A 302 -9.77 17.59 2.22
N SER A 303 -9.14 16.42 2.26
CA SER A 303 -9.82 15.20 2.73
C SER A 303 -10.19 15.30 4.20
N MET A 304 -9.29 15.81 5.06
CA MET A 304 -9.56 16.04 6.49
C MET A 304 -10.70 17.03 6.69
N GLU A 305 -10.74 18.12 5.91
CA GLU A 305 -11.83 19.09 5.96
C GLU A 305 -13.16 18.48 5.52
N LEU A 306 -13.17 17.67 4.45
CA LEU A 306 -14.38 16.95 4.04
C LEU A 306 -14.85 15.98 5.14
N ILE A 307 -13.95 15.27 5.81
CA ILE A 307 -14.31 14.40 6.95
C ILE A 307 -15.00 15.21 8.05
N LEU A 308 -14.43 16.36 8.42
CA LEU A 308 -14.96 17.23 9.45
C LEU A 308 -16.33 17.81 9.06
N HIS A 309 -16.48 18.29 7.82
CA HIS A 309 -17.73 18.91 7.38
C HIS A 309 -18.84 17.91 7.04
N LEU A 310 -18.50 16.69 6.62
CA LEU A 310 -19.48 15.61 6.39
C LEU A 310 -19.90 14.92 7.70
N SER A 311 -19.23 15.23 8.81
CA SER A 311 -19.68 14.86 10.15
C SER A 311 -20.93 15.67 10.54
N PRO A 312 -21.78 15.21 11.46
CA PRO A 312 -23.12 15.76 11.76
C PRO A 312 -23.15 17.15 12.44
N PHE A 313 -22.13 17.98 12.24
CA PHE A 313 -22.11 19.37 12.70
C PHE A 313 -22.70 20.29 11.63
N PRO A 314 -23.77 21.03 11.95
CA PRO A 314 -24.41 21.91 10.98
C PRO A 314 -23.53 23.15 10.76
N GLN A 315 -22.79 23.19 9.64
CA GLN A 315 -22.25 24.43 9.11
C GLN A 315 -22.52 24.54 7.62
N GLN A 316 -22.85 25.75 7.16
CA GLN A 316 -22.93 26.06 5.75
C GLN A 316 -21.52 25.95 5.14
N THR A 317 -21.26 24.83 4.48
CA THR A 317 -20.00 24.57 3.80
C THR A 317 -20.28 24.29 2.34
N ASN A 318 -19.51 24.91 1.45
CA ASN A 318 -19.55 24.56 0.04
C ASN A 318 -18.72 23.28 -0.20
N PHE A 319 -19.35 22.12 0.05
CA PHE A 319 -18.72 20.81 -0.14
C PHE A 319 -18.19 20.60 -1.56
N THR A 320 -18.90 21.13 -2.56
CA THR A 320 -18.53 20.99 -3.96
C THR A 320 -17.25 21.76 -4.26
N LEU A 321 -17.04 22.93 -3.65
CA LEU A 321 -15.78 23.68 -3.77
C LEU A 321 -14.59 22.88 -3.20
N ILE A 322 -14.71 22.38 -1.96
CA ILE A 322 -13.63 21.61 -1.32
C ILE A 322 -13.34 20.32 -2.10
N ALA A 323 -14.36 19.65 -2.63
CA ALA A 323 -14.19 18.50 -3.50
C ALA A 323 -13.48 18.86 -4.83
N GLY A 324 -13.75 20.05 -5.38
CA GLY A 324 -13.03 20.60 -6.53
C GLY A 324 -11.55 20.81 -6.24
N GLU A 325 -11.23 21.46 -5.11
CA GLU A 325 -9.84 21.64 -4.67
C GLU A 325 -9.13 20.29 -4.42
N LEU A 326 -9.85 19.29 -3.88
CA LEU A 326 -9.32 17.93 -3.72
C LEU A 326 -9.03 17.28 -5.08
N LYS A 327 -9.93 17.43 -6.07
CA LYS A 327 -9.73 16.95 -7.43
C LYS A 327 -8.47 17.57 -8.05
N ASP A 328 -8.28 18.88 -7.88
CA ASP A 328 -7.11 19.59 -8.43
C ASP A 328 -5.81 19.13 -7.76
N ALA A 329 -5.80 18.97 -6.43
CA ALA A 329 -4.66 18.43 -5.69
C ALA A 329 -4.32 16.99 -6.14
N TRP A 330 -5.32 16.14 -6.34
CA TRP A 330 -5.12 14.79 -6.90
C TRP A 330 -4.62 14.80 -8.35
N GLY A 331 -5.10 15.75 -9.16
CA GLY A 331 -4.63 15.95 -10.52
C GLY A 331 -3.18 16.42 -10.61
N ALA A 332 -2.70 17.12 -9.57
CA ALA A 332 -1.35 17.65 -9.45
C ALA A 332 -0.35 16.68 -8.78
N LEU A 333 -0.76 15.47 -8.38
CA LEU A 333 0.17 14.50 -7.79
C LEU A 333 1.31 14.17 -8.78
N PRO A 334 2.59 14.31 -8.36
CA PRO A 334 3.72 14.06 -9.24
C PRO A 334 3.78 12.62 -9.76
N VAL A 335 3.39 11.66 -8.92
CA VAL A 335 3.37 10.24 -9.25
C VAL A 335 1.91 9.80 -9.35
N ARG A 336 1.48 9.37 -10.55
CA ARG A 336 0.08 9.01 -10.81
C ARG A 336 -0.32 7.72 -10.09
N PRO A 337 -1.28 7.73 -9.14
CA PRO A 337 -1.67 6.53 -8.41
C PRO A 337 -2.17 5.41 -9.33
N CYS A 338 -1.80 4.16 -9.02
CA CYS A 338 -2.25 2.99 -9.78
C CYS A 338 -3.73 2.67 -9.55
N LEU A 339 -4.31 1.79 -10.38
CA LEU A 339 -5.72 1.40 -10.29
C LEU A 339 -6.14 0.89 -8.89
N PHE A 340 -5.24 0.27 -8.12
CA PHE A 340 -5.55 -0.16 -6.75
C PHE A 340 -5.60 1.00 -5.77
N MET A 341 -4.71 1.97 -5.93
CA MET A 341 -4.75 3.18 -5.14
C MET A 341 -6.03 3.96 -5.45
N ASP A 342 -6.42 4.04 -6.72
CA ASP A 342 -7.70 4.62 -7.12
C ASP A 342 -8.88 3.86 -6.49
N LEU A 343 -8.87 2.51 -6.53
CA LEU A 343 -9.93 1.68 -5.95
C LEU A 343 -10.04 1.82 -4.42
N ALA A 344 -8.90 1.83 -3.72
CA ALA A 344 -8.84 1.82 -2.26
C ALA A 344 -8.76 3.21 -1.61
N SER A 345 -8.83 4.29 -2.39
CA SER A 345 -8.67 5.65 -1.87
C SER A 345 -9.94 6.18 -1.21
N CYS A 346 -9.91 6.33 0.11
CA CYS A 346 -10.93 7.07 0.85
C CYS A 346 -11.04 8.52 0.39
N GLN A 347 -9.95 9.13 -0.08
CA GLN A 347 -9.97 10.52 -0.57
C GLN A 347 -10.84 10.64 -1.83
N LEU A 348 -10.74 9.69 -2.78
CA LEU A 348 -11.60 9.70 -3.97
C LEU A 348 -13.07 9.44 -3.62
N MET A 349 -13.34 8.57 -2.65
CA MET A 349 -14.69 8.31 -2.15
C MET A 349 -15.28 9.55 -1.45
N LEU A 350 -14.48 10.23 -0.61
CA LEU A 350 -14.86 11.48 0.04
C LEU A 350 -15.22 12.56 -0.97
N GLY A 351 -14.39 12.76 -1.99
CA GLY A 351 -14.66 13.72 -3.06
C GLY A 351 -15.96 13.43 -3.80
N ALA A 352 -16.23 12.17 -4.13
CA ALA A 352 -17.47 11.75 -4.78
C ALA A 352 -18.72 11.91 -3.89
N VAL A 353 -18.61 11.67 -2.58
CA VAL A 353 -19.71 11.84 -1.62
C VAL A 353 -19.97 13.31 -1.30
N ALA A 354 -18.94 14.14 -1.27
CA ALA A 354 -19.04 15.56 -0.99
C ALA A 354 -19.57 16.37 -2.17
N ALA A 355 -19.17 16.01 -3.39
CA ALA A 355 -19.63 16.67 -4.59
C ALA A 355 -21.09 16.31 -4.89
N GLY A 356 -21.91 17.30 -5.25
CA GLY A 356 -23.33 17.09 -5.56
C GLY A 356 -23.55 16.09 -6.71
N GLY A 357 -24.71 15.41 -6.70
CA GLY A 357 -25.06 14.28 -7.58
C GLY A 357 -24.80 14.50 -9.07
N ASP A 358 -25.11 15.70 -9.58
CA ASP A 358 -25.01 16.04 -11.00
C ASP A 358 -23.79 16.91 -11.34
N SER A 359 -22.85 17.10 -10.40
CA SER A 359 -21.69 17.96 -10.62
C SER A 359 -20.60 17.27 -11.45
N GLU A 360 -19.93 18.04 -12.32
CA GLU A 360 -18.75 17.57 -13.07
C GLU A 360 -17.61 17.10 -12.15
N ILE A 361 -17.52 17.70 -10.96
CA ILE A 361 -16.54 17.33 -9.93
C ILE A 361 -16.82 15.90 -9.46
N ARG A 362 -18.08 15.58 -9.12
CA ARG A 362 -18.47 14.21 -8.76
C ARG A 362 -18.19 13.23 -9.89
N ALA A 363 -18.57 13.61 -11.12
CA ALA A 363 -18.36 12.77 -12.30
C ALA A 363 -16.89 12.40 -12.49
N TRP A 364 -15.95 13.31 -12.21
CA TRP A 364 -14.51 13.04 -12.27
C TRP A 364 -14.08 11.95 -11.28
N PHE A 365 -14.47 12.05 -10.01
CA PHE A 365 -14.14 11.05 -8.98
C PHE A 365 -14.75 9.68 -9.32
N VAL A 366 -16.04 9.66 -9.67
CA VAL A 366 -16.76 8.43 -10.03
C VAL A 366 -16.15 7.78 -11.27
N ALA A 367 -15.86 8.54 -12.32
CA ALA A 367 -15.24 8.01 -13.55
C ALA A 367 -13.87 7.39 -13.26
N ARG A 368 -13.06 8.02 -12.40
CA ARG A 368 -11.74 7.53 -12.01
C ARG A 368 -11.83 6.18 -11.27
N MET A 369 -12.69 6.07 -10.26
CA MET A 369 -12.90 4.80 -9.53
C MET A 369 -13.55 3.72 -10.42
N ARG A 370 -14.54 4.10 -11.24
CA ARG A 370 -15.23 3.18 -12.16
C ARG A 370 -14.26 2.59 -13.18
N ARG A 371 -13.30 3.37 -13.70
CA ARG A 371 -12.22 2.87 -14.57
C ARG A 371 -11.45 1.73 -13.91
N ALA A 372 -11.10 1.84 -12.62
CA ALA A 372 -10.41 0.79 -11.90
C ALA A 372 -11.28 -0.48 -11.76
N VAL A 373 -12.56 -0.32 -11.38
CA VAL A 373 -13.50 -1.43 -11.24
C VAL A 373 -13.71 -2.17 -12.57
N VAL A 374 -14.00 -1.44 -13.65
CA VAL A 374 -14.19 -2.02 -15.00
C VAL A 374 -12.93 -2.73 -15.46
N ARG A 375 -11.75 -2.16 -15.21
CA ARG A 375 -10.50 -2.78 -15.64
C ARG A 375 -10.22 -4.09 -14.89
N LEU A 376 -10.49 -4.14 -13.58
CA LEU A 376 -10.38 -5.38 -12.81
C LEU A 376 -11.43 -6.42 -13.24
N ARG A 377 -12.67 -6.00 -13.53
CA ARG A 377 -13.69 -6.91 -14.08
C ARG A 377 -13.28 -7.52 -15.42
N SER A 378 -12.73 -6.72 -16.33
CA SER A 378 -12.22 -7.19 -17.63
C SER A 378 -11.08 -8.23 -17.50
N ARG A 379 -10.48 -8.32 -16.32
CA ARG A 379 -9.42 -9.25 -15.94
C ARG A 379 -9.94 -10.51 -15.22
N GLY A 380 -11.25 -10.70 -15.16
CA GLY A 380 -11.91 -11.85 -14.54
C GLY A 380 -12.32 -11.66 -13.08
N TRP A 381 -12.09 -10.48 -12.48
CA TRP A 381 -12.53 -10.20 -11.11
C TRP A 381 -14.03 -9.92 -11.07
N GLY A 382 -14.83 -10.91 -10.66
CA GLY A 382 -16.29 -10.74 -10.57
C GLY A 382 -16.73 -9.64 -9.60
N ARG A 383 -16.07 -9.53 -8.44
CA ARG A 383 -16.41 -8.54 -7.39
C ARG A 383 -15.17 -7.78 -6.87
N PRO A 384 -14.61 -6.83 -7.65
CA PRO A 384 -13.38 -6.11 -7.25
C PRO A 384 -13.52 -5.33 -5.94
N LEU A 385 -14.73 -4.84 -5.63
CA LEU A 385 -15.03 -4.04 -4.45
C LEU A 385 -15.13 -4.86 -3.15
N GLU A 386 -15.18 -6.21 -3.22
CA GLU A 386 -15.15 -7.07 -2.02
C GLU A 386 -13.90 -6.85 -1.16
N ILE A 387 -12.81 -6.34 -1.74
CA ILE A 387 -11.60 -5.99 -0.98
C ILE A 387 -11.91 -4.86 0.01
N LEU A 388 -12.70 -3.87 -0.41
CA LEU A 388 -13.13 -2.76 0.45
C LEU A 388 -14.21 -3.23 1.43
N GLU A 389 -15.23 -3.96 0.95
CA GLU A 389 -16.32 -4.46 1.80
C GLU A 389 -15.82 -5.28 3.00
N ARG A 390 -14.76 -6.08 2.80
CA ARG A 390 -14.12 -6.86 3.88
C ARG A 390 -13.23 -6.03 4.81
N GLY A 391 -12.77 -4.88 4.34
CA GLY A 391 -11.83 -4.02 5.03
C GLY A 391 -12.48 -2.98 5.95
N PHE A 392 -13.63 -2.43 5.55
CA PHE A 392 -14.35 -1.41 6.30
C PHE A 392 -15.37 -2.05 7.25
N VAL A 393 -14.99 -2.18 8.52
CA VAL A 393 -15.80 -2.85 9.57
C VAL A 393 -16.69 -1.87 10.35
N SER A 394 -16.41 -0.57 10.26
CA SER A 394 -17.15 0.48 10.98
C SER A 394 -18.51 0.75 10.32
N ASP A 395 -19.55 0.95 11.13
CA ASP A 395 -20.90 1.33 10.68
C ASP A 395 -21.18 2.80 10.94
N ASP A 396 -20.21 3.64 10.59
CA ASP A 396 -20.37 5.09 10.65
C ASP A 396 -21.14 5.61 9.42
N GLY A 397 -21.87 6.70 9.61
CA GLY A 397 -22.74 7.25 8.57
C GLY A 397 -22.02 7.67 7.28
N LEU A 398 -20.70 7.88 7.32
CA LEU A 398 -19.89 8.22 6.16
C LEU A 398 -19.43 6.97 5.39
N VAL A 399 -19.04 5.91 6.08
CA VAL A 399 -18.77 4.60 5.49
C VAL A 399 -20.02 4.04 4.82
N GLU A 400 -21.22 4.24 5.37
CA GLU A 400 -22.45 3.83 4.67
C GLU A 400 -22.63 4.58 3.35
N ARG A 401 -22.29 5.88 3.28
CA ARG A 401 -22.25 6.61 2.01
C ARG A 401 -21.22 6.04 1.03
N PHE A 402 -20.08 5.56 1.52
CA PHE A 402 -19.12 4.83 0.68
C PHE A 402 -19.71 3.53 0.16
N ARG A 403 -20.45 2.76 0.97
CA ARG A 403 -21.13 1.53 0.53
C ARG A 403 -22.18 1.81 -0.54
N VAL A 404 -22.94 2.90 -0.43
CA VAL A 404 -23.87 3.35 -1.49
C VAL A 404 -23.11 3.65 -2.79
N LEU A 405 -22.01 4.40 -2.71
CA LEU A 405 -21.15 4.68 -3.85
C LEU A 405 -20.59 3.39 -4.47
N TRP A 406 -20.19 2.40 -3.68
CA TRP A 406 -19.70 1.11 -4.19
C TRP A 406 -20.77 0.36 -4.99
N LYS A 407 -22.03 0.41 -4.57
CA LYS A 407 -23.14 -0.18 -5.34
C LYS A 407 -23.31 0.52 -6.70
N GLU A 408 -23.17 1.84 -6.77
CA GLU A 408 -23.18 2.60 -8.03
C GLU A 408 -21.98 2.29 -8.93
N LEU A 409 -20.81 2.04 -8.36
CA LEU A 409 -19.61 1.63 -9.10
C LEU A 409 -19.70 0.18 -9.58
N ALA A 410 -20.51 -0.64 -8.91
CA ALA A 410 -20.75 -2.03 -9.24
C ALA A 410 -21.82 -2.23 -10.32
N GLY A 411 -22.75 -1.29 -10.49
CA GLY A 411 -23.60 -1.20 -11.68
C GLY A 411 -22.74 -0.91 -12.90
#